data_AF-A0A9D7ZF88-F1
#
_entry.id   AF-A0A9D7ZF88-F1
#
_cell.length_a   1.000
_cell.length_b   1.000
_cell.length_c   1.000
_cell.angle_alpha   90.00
_cell.angle_beta   90.00
_cell.angle_gamma   90.00
#
_symmetry.space_group_name_H-M   'P 1'
#
loop_
_entity.id
_entity.type
_entity.pdbx_description
1 polymer ?
#
loop_
_entity_poly.entity_id
_entity_poly.type
_entity_poly.pdbx_seq_one_letter_code
_entity_poly.pdbx_strand_id
1 'polypeptide(L)'
;MSSSNQNIDIHDEKNYDPTVWVPKAHSHGTKDIWLKFWILLGLTVIDVAFYFLMAPSMARNIIFIALGVIKAVYIVGTFMHMKHEKLSLATMVILPMFFIIFFLVWMMYEGNFWGSF
;
A
#
# COMPACT_ATOMS: atom_id res chain seq x y z
N MET A 1 25.88 -15.28 53.12
CA MET A 1 25.62 -14.48 51.91
C MET A 1 24.32 -14.99 51.30
N SER A 2 23.23 -14.24 51.44
CA SER A 2 21.92 -14.62 50.91
C SER A 2 21.90 -14.29 49.42
N SER A 3 21.95 -15.31 48.57
CA SER A 3 21.80 -15.17 47.13
C SER A 3 20.31 -14.99 46.82
N SER A 4 19.87 -13.73 46.81
CA SER A 4 18.52 -13.38 46.35
C SER A 4 18.44 -13.59 44.84
N ASN A 5 17.79 -14.66 44.41
CA ASN A 5 17.37 -14.87 43.03
C ASN A 5 16.28 -13.84 42.69
N GLN A 6 16.68 -12.60 42.34
CA GLN A 6 15.76 -11.65 41.75
C GLN A 6 15.65 -11.96 40.26
N ASN A 7 14.45 -12.30 39.79
CA ASN A 7 14.14 -12.38 38.38
C ASN A 7 14.16 -10.96 37.82
N ILE A 8 15.35 -10.51 37.41
CA ILE A 8 15.57 -9.24 36.72
C ILE A 8 14.93 -9.34 35.33
N ASP A 9 13.83 -8.62 35.13
CA ASP A 9 13.29 -8.40 33.78
C ASP A 9 14.23 -7.42 33.07
N ILE A 10 15.01 -7.94 32.14
CA ILE A 10 15.97 -7.21 31.29
C ILE A 10 15.32 -6.12 30.43
N HIS A 11 14.00 -6.01 30.48
CA HIS A 11 13.22 -5.01 29.78
C HIS A 11 12.31 -4.17 30.69
N ASP A 12 12.56 -4.16 31.99
CA ASP A 12 11.86 -3.30 32.92
C ASP A 12 12.24 -1.82 32.67
N GLU A 13 11.27 -1.01 32.23
CA GLU A 13 11.45 0.44 32.04
C GLU A 13 11.47 1.21 33.37
N LYS A 14 10.90 0.65 34.44
CA LYS A 14 10.83 1.32 35.74
C LYS A 14 12.08 1.08 36.58
N ASN A 15 12.68 -0.10 36.46
CA ASN A 15 13.91 -0.47 37.14
C ASN A 15 15.01 -0.76 36.12
N TYR A 16 15.50 0.29 35.47
CA TYR A 16 16.55 0.24 34.47
C TYR A 16 17.89 -0.20 35.10
N ASP A 17 18.39 -1.36 34.67
CA ASP A 17 19.75 -1.81 34.95
C ASP A 17 20.62 -1.71 33.67
N PRO A 18 21.61 -0.81 33.61
CA PRO A 18 22.45 -0.62 32.43
C PRO A 18 23.29 -1.85 32.05
N THR A 19 23.45 -2.83 32.93
CA THR A 19 24.33 -3.99 32.71
C THR A 19 23.64 -5.16 31.99
N VAL A 20 22.31 -5.19 31.98
CA VAL A 20 21.52 -6.30 31.41
C VAL A 20 20.43 -5.84 30.44
N TRP A 21 20.27 -4.52 30.23
CA TRP A 21 19.20 -3.96 29.42
C TRP A 21 19.34 -4.31 27.94
N VAL A 22 18.28 -4.85 27.36
CA VAL A 22 18.16 -5.11 25.91
C VAL A 22 16.89 -4.44 25.39
N PRO A 23 16.94 -3.61 24.33
CA PRO A 23 15.75 -3.02 23.76
C PRO A 23 14.82 -4.11 23.21
N LYS A 24 13.54 -4.11 23.63
CA LYS A 24 12.53 -4.98 23.00
C LYS A 24 12.32 -4.50 21.56
N ALA A 25 12.56 -5.38 20.59
CA ALA A 25 12.10 -5.15 19.23
C ALA A 25 10.56 -5.17 19.21
N HIS A 26 9.93 -4.00 19.24
CA HIS A 26 8.50 -3.89 18.96
C HIS A 26 8.26 -4.15 17.47
N SER A 27 8.03 -5.42 17.14
CA SER A 27 7.57 -5.85 15.83
C SER A 27 6.20 -5.23 15.57
N HIS A 28 6.17 -4.16 14.78
CA HIS A 28 4.93 -3.54 14.31
C HIS A 28 4.22 -4.55 13.39
N GLY A 29 3.04 -4.99 13.81
CA GLY A 29 2.42 -6.24 13.35
C GLY A 29 2.06 -6.27 11.85
N THR A 30 2.50 -7.33 11.18
CA THR A 30 2.15 -7.68 9.79
C THR A 30 0.65 -7.96 9.56
N LYS A 31 -0.13 -8.08 10.64
CA LYS A 31 -1.56 -8.42 10.60
C LYS A 31 -2.38 -7.42 9.79
N ASP A 32 -2.07 -6.14 9.90
CA ASP A 32 -2.80 -5.09 9.17
C ASP A 32 -2.58 -5.19 7.65
N ILE A 33 -1.36 -5.54 7.24
CA ILE A 33 -0.99 -5.71 5.83
C ILE A 33 -1.76 -6.89 5.24
N TRP A 34 -1.84 -7.99 5.98
CA TRP A 34 -2.58 -9.18 5.58
C TRP A 34 -4.08 -8.91 5.41
N LEU A 35 -4.68 -8.13 6.32
CA LEU A 35 -6.10 -7.77 6.21
C LEU A 35 -6.39 -6.96 4.93
N LYS A 36 -5.57 -5.93 4.67
CA LYS A 36 -5.69 -5.07 3.48
C LYS A 36 -5.49 -5.87 2.20
N PHE A 37 -4.54 -6.80 2.19
CA PHE A 37 -4.31 -7.71 1.08
C PHE A 37 -5.56 -8.54 0.74
N TRP A 38 -6.21 -9.15 1.73
CA TRP A 38 -7.42 -9.94 1.48
C TRP A 38 -8.60 -9.10 0.98
N ILE A 39 -8.77 -7.89 1.50
CA ILE A 39 -9.79 -6.96 1.02
C ILE A 39 -9.56 -6.62 -0.45
N LEU A 40 -8.32 -6.28 -0.82
CA LEU A 40 -7.98 -5.94 -2.19
C LEU A 40 -8.07 -7.14 -3.14
N LEU A 41 -7.68 -8.34 -2.67
CA LEU A 41 -7.80 -9.58 -3.42
C LEU A 41 -9.28 -9.89 -3.70
N GLY A 42 -10.13 -9.83 -2.68
CA GLY A 42 -11.57 -10.02 -2.84
C GLY A 42 -12.18 -9.01 -3.82
N LEU A 43 -11.84 -7.73 -3.68
CA LEU A 43 -12.28 -6.68 -4.60
C LEU A 43 -11.84 -6.94 -6.05
N THR A 44 -10.65 -7.48 -6.25
CA THR A 44 -10.11 -7.82 -7.58
C THR A 44 -10.82 -9.03 -8.19
N VAL A 45 -11.06 -10.08 -7.40
CA VAL A 45 -11.81 -11.26 -7.85
C VAL A 45 -13.24 -10.87 -8.27
N ILE A 46 -13.91 -10.02 -7.48
CA ILE A 46 -15.24 -9.52 -7.78
C ILE A 46 -15.24 -8.73 -9.09
N ASP A 47 -14.30 -7.82 -9.27
CA ASP A 47 -14.18 -7.00 -10.49
C ASP A 47 -13.98 -7.85 -11.75
N VAL A 48 -13.09 -8.85 -11.69
CA VAL A 48 -12.85 -9.79 -12.79
C VAL A 48 -14.10 -10.65 -13.06
N ALA A 49 -14.76 -11.14 -12.01
CA ALA A 49 -16.00 -11.90 -12.16
C ALA A 49 -17.09 -11.06 -12.83
N PHE A 50 -17.28 -9.80 -12.42
CA PHE A 50 -18.23 -8.88 -13.07
C PHE A 50 -17.88 -8.64 -14.54
N TYR A 51 -16.59 -8.51 -14.86
CA TYR A 51 -16.16 -8.33 -16.25
C TYR A 51 -16.54 -9.53 -17.15
N PHE A 52 -16.39 -10.76 -16.65
CA PHE A 52 -16.70 -11.97 -17.43
C PHE A 52 -18.19 -12.33 -17.44
N LEU A 53 -18.94 -12.01 -16.38
CA LEU A 53 -20.37 -12.32 -16.30
C LEU A 53 -21.25 -11.31 -17.03
N MET A 54 -20.79 -10.05 -17.16
CA MET A 54 -21.58 -8.99 -17.78
C MET A 54 -21.36 -8.94 -19.30
N ALA A 55 -22.46 -8.82 -20.05
CA ALA A 55 -22.41 -8.71 -21.50
C ALA A 55 -21.59 -7.49 -21.96
N PRO A 56 -20.97 -7.54 -23.16
CA PRO A 56 -20.22 -6.42 -23.72
C PRO A 56 -21.11 -5.18 -23.85
N SER A 57 -20.90 -4.23 -22.97
CA SER A 57 -21.67 -2.99 -22.88
C SER A 57 -20.79 -1.85 -22.38
N MET A 58 -21.17 -0.62 -22.69
CA MET A 58 -20.45 0.55 -22.19
C MET A 58 -20.48 0.63 -20.65
N ALA A 59 -21.57 0.17 -20.03
CA ALA A 59 -21.70 0.06 -18.58
C ALA A 59 -20.64 -0.85 -17.95
N ARG A 60 -20.36 -2.01 -18.56
CA ARG A 60 -19.29 -2.93 -18.11
C ARG A 60 -17.93 -2.22 -18.06
N ASN A 61 -17.60 -1.50 -19.11
CA ASN A 61 -16.30 -0.82 -19.21
C ASN A 61 -16.19 0.30 -18.16
N ILE A 62 -17.25 1.06 -17.94
CA ILE A 62 -17.28 2.13 -16.93
C ILE A 62 -17.10 1.53 -15.52
N ILE A 63 -17.81 0.44 -15.19
CA ILE A 63 -17.72 -0.22 -13.88
C ILE A 63 -16.31 -0.77 -13.65
N PHE A 64 -15.73 -1.44 -14.64
CA PHE A 64 -14.38 -1.99 -14.55
C PHE A 64 -13.32 -0.90 -14.32
N ILE A 65 -13.43 0.22 -15.04
CA ILE A 65 -12.53 1.37 -14.86
C ILE A 65 -12.73 2.00 -13.47
N ALA A 66 -13.97 2.20 -13.04
CA ALA A 66 -14.29 2.80 -11.74
C ALA A 66 -13.77 1.94 -10.57
N LEU A 67 -14.00 0.63 -10.59
CA LEU A 67 -13.47 -0.31 -9.61
C LEU A 67 -11.94 -0.37 -9.65
N GLY A 68 -11.34 -0.24 -10.84
CA GLY A 68 -9.90 -0.05 -11.03
C GLY A 68 -9.34 1.15 -10.27
N VAL A 69 -9.98 2.31 -10.41
CA VAL A 69 -9.57 3.55 -9.71
C VAL A 69 -9.72 3.41 -8.20
N ILE A 70 -10.84 2.86 -7.73
CA ILE A 70 -11.07 2.62 -6.29
C ILE A 70 -9.97 1.73 -5.71
N LYS A 71 -9.61 0.64 -6.42
CA LYS A 71 -8.49 -0.23 -6.03
C LYS A 71 -7.18 0.54 -5.95
N ALA A 72 -6.86 1.37 -6.94
CA ALA A 72 -5.62 2.17 -6.94
C ALA A 72 -5.56 3.13 -5.74
N VAL A 73 -6.65 3.82 -5.42
CA VAL A 73 -6.73 4.71 -4.25
C VAL A 73 -6.58 3.92 -2.94
N TYR A 74 -7.22 2.76 -2.84
CA TYR A 74 -7.09 1.88 -1.68
C TYR A 74 -5.65 1.41 -1.51
N ILE A 75 -4.97 0.98 -2.58
CA ILE A 75 -3.58 0.53 -2.53
C ILE A 75 -2.68 1.64 -2.02
N VAL A 76 -2.79 2.83 -2.61
CA VAL A 76 -2.02 4.01 -2.22
C VAL A 76 -2.29 4.36 -0.75
N GLY A 77 -3.55 4.47 -0.33
CA GLY A 77 -3.88 4.86 1.05
C GLY A 77 -3.51 3.80 2.10
N THR A 78 -3.59 2.51 1.77
CA THR A 78 -3.43 1.43 2.77
C THR A 78 -2.04 0.82 2.81
N PHE A 79 -1.34 0.70 1.68
CA PHE A 79 0.06 0.26 1.65
C PHE A 79 1.03 1.42 1.87
N MET A 80 0.64 2.69 1.67
CA MET A 80 1.40 3.85 2.17
C MET A 80 1.04 4.19 3.63
N HIS A 81 1.02 3.22 4.53
CA HIS A 81 0.92 3.45 5.98
C HIS A 81 2.20 4.15 6.48
N MET A 82 2.32 5.45 6.21
CA MET A 82 3.54 6.25 6.40
C MET A 82 3.18 7.67 6.84
N LYS A 83 2.21 7.81 7.74
CA LYS A 83 1.63 9.11 8.11
C LYS A 83 2.62 10.05 8.81
N HIS A 84 3.75 9.58 9.34
CA HIS A 84 4.62 10.42 10.17
C HIS A 84 6.10 10.58 9.77
N GLU A 85 6.64 9.88 8.76
CA GLU A 85 8.07 10.10 8.40
C GLU A 85 8.47 10.02 6.91
N LYS A 86 7.62 9.61 5.96
CA LYS A 86 8.13 9.25 4.62
C LYS A 86 7.36 9.84 3.45
N LEU A 87 7.38 11.17 3.35
CA LEU A 87 7.01 11.88 2.12
C LEU A 87 7.81 11.36 0.91
N SER A 88 9.07 10.94 1.12
CA SER A 88 9.95 10.36 0.11
C SER A 88 9.40 9.07 -0.54
N LEU A 89 8.74 8.20 0.23
CA LEU A 89 8.19 6.95 -0.34
C LEU A 89 6.87 7.17 -1.08
N ALA A 90 6.07 8.16 -0.70
CA ALA A 90 4.89 8.53 -1.47
C ALA A 90 5.28 9.11 -2.83
N THR A 91 6.28 9.99 -2.86
CA THR A 91 6.83 10.57 -4.10
C THR A 91 7.38 9.49 -5.04
N MET A 92 8.00 8.42 -4.52
CA MET A 92 8.48 7.29 -5.32
C MET A 92 7.38 6.59 -6.13
N VAL A 93 6.14 6.60 -5.65
CA VAL A 93 5.00 5.96 -6.34
C VAL A 93 4.20 6.97 -7.16
N ILE A 94 4.06 8.20 -6.68
CA ILE A 94 3.31 9.26 -7.38
C ILE A 94 4.06 9.74 -8.63
N LEU A 95 5.39 9.88 -8.55
CA LEU A 95 6.23 10.35 -9.66
C LEU A 95 6.11 9.46 -10.92
N PRO A 96 6.27 8.12 -10.86
CA PRO A 96 6.11 7.27 -12.03
C PRO A 96 4.67 7.26 -12.56
N MET A 97 3.65 7.35 -11.68
CA MET A 97 2.25 7.45 -12.11
C MET A 97 1.99 8.74 -12.91
N PHE A 98 2.50 9.87 -12.44
CA PHE A 98 2.40 11.14 -13.15
C PHE A 98 3.14 11.10 -14.49
N PHE A 99 4.35 10.52 -14.50
CA PHE A 99 5.16 10.40 -15.71
C PHE A 99 4.47 9.57 -16.79
N ILE A 100 3.80 8.46 -16.43
CA ILE A 100 3.03 7.64 -17.37
C ILE A 100 1.88 8.44 -17.99
N ILE A 101 1.09 9.16 -17.19
CA ILE A 101 -0.04 9.96 -17.69
C ILE A 101 0.46 11.06 -18.64
N PHE A 102 1.52 11.78 -18.23
CA PHE A 102 2.16 12.78 -19.07
C PHE A 102 2.63 12.20 -20.40
N PHE A 103 3.31 11.05 -20.37
CA PHE A 103 3.84 10.40 -21.56
C PHE A 103 2.73 9.90 -22.50
N LEU A 104 1.63 9.36 -21.96
CA LEU A 104 0.46 8.95 -22.75
C LEU A 104 -0.17 10.14 -23.49
N VAL A 105 -0.37 11.27 -22.81
CA VAL A 105 -0.93 12.48 -23.43
C VAL A 105 0.03 13.02 -24.51
N TRP A 106 1.33 13.02 -24.23
CA TRP A 106 2.36 13.44 -25.20
C TRP A 106 2.36 12.57 -26.46
N MET A 107 2.32 11.24 -26.30
CA MET A 107 2.23 10.32 -27.43
C MET A 107 0.92 10.46 -28.20
N MET A 108 -0.20 10.74 -27.53
CA MET A 108 -1.46 11.04 -28.22
C MET A 108 -1.37 12.32 -29.05
N TYR A 109 -0.68 13.36 -28.56
CA TYR A 109 -0.48 14.59 -29.31
C TYR A 109 0.38 14.37 -30.57
N GLU A 110 1.51 13.67 -30.42
CA GLU A 110 2.38 13.29 -31.54
C GLU A 110 1.66 12.34 -32.53
N GLY A 111 0.86 11.40 -32.03
CA GLY A 111 0.09 10.48 -32.86
C GLY A 111 -0.99 11.19 -33.69
N ASN A 112 -1.63 12.23 -33.14
CA ASN A 112 -2.59 13.04 -33.89
C ASN A 112 -1.93 13.90 -34.99
N PHE A 113 -0.66 14.29 -34.83
CA PHE A 113 0.10 15.02 -35.85
C PHE A 113 0.29 14.22 -37.14
N TRP A 114 0.36 12.88 -37.05
CA TRP A 114 0.49 11.99 -38.20
C TRP A 114 -0.81 11.78 -39.01
N GLY A 115 -1.98 12.11 -38.45
CA GLY A 115 -3.28 11.97 -39.12
C GLY A 115 -3.72 13.19 -39.93
N SER A 116 -2.92 14.27 -39.92
CA SER A 116 -3.27 15.57 -40.53
C SER A 116 -2.47 15.92 -41.79
N PHE A 117 -1.85 14.94 -42.45
CA PHE A 117 -1.22 15.07 -43.78
C PHE A 117 -1.95 14.24 -44.84
#